data_AF-A0A8K0X6C1-F1
#
_entry.id   AF-A0A8K0X6C1-F1
#
_cell.length_a   1.000
_cell.length_b   1.000
_cell.length_c   1.000
_cell.angle_alpha   90.00
_cell.angle_beta   90.00
_cell.angle_gamma   90.00
#
_symmetry.space_group_name_H-M   'P 1'
#
loop_
_entity.id
_entity.type
_entity.pdbx_description
1 polymer ?
#
loop_
_entity_poly.entity_id
_entity_poly.type
_entity_poly.pdbx_seq_one_letter_code
_entity_poly.pdbx_strand_id
1 'polypeptide(L)'
;MTVLYRNPPITSEHNLFTLITLLRRPPSRLMFNYRARIRSLHLDLSVLSLTTNTYTSSQNLIQNLAQLSDVAIVHPLDKPPYRSLDATIRWHYPEDLFRGLQVAEDASEALMDKTKPTRLTSWTWNERFVKPGTHVEGLASIRQIHLGENFNSLRRVKFVNFQLPSVRDGGSVRKSEEAFAALHAKDQEHTQLMADALAALPHLTHVAFESSTSVNTELLPLLPRGLKSLELINCWEITSESFSSFLLTHGHSLESLELHSNQALNLSFLTTLGKACPCLAELRMNLLYYRHHEFLDDSDPFYDNLLLEHEIPSWPPRLRVLDMENLRGWSAGAATMFFQSLVDSAANLRDLRHLSVKAMIDIPWRERSGIRQGWQDKLTKVFLRPLVPPARLTSIRRPAAKDSAKQKVLAPSDNSSAGPSRRSSRLKEDSAAAEAREDMQSLRNQVPLPVRTSGRSANTQAADDEADSNNAIVGGLCEVVEIVIDNQKPREQQFGMEDFLDEMDTSGSEGDAEWNGR
;
A
#
# COMPACT_ATOMS: atom_id res chain seq x y z
N MET A 1 -19.12 -12.89 -0.94
CA MET A 1 -18.99 -14.34 -1.23
C MET A 1 -18.49 -14.69 -2.64
N THR A 2 -18.74 -13.92 -3.71
CA THR A 2 -18.32 -14.30 -5.09
C THR A 2 -16.81 -14.34 -5.36
N VAL A 3 -15.98 -13.72 -4.51
CA VAL A 3 -14.51 -13.67 -4.69
C VAL A 3 -13.83 -15.03 -4.48
N LEU A 4 -14.25 -15.79 -3.47
CA LEU A 4 -13.66 -17.09 -3.09
C LEU A 4 -13.75 -18.16 -4.19
N TYR A 5 -14.69 -18.02 -5.13
CA TYR A 5 -14.79 -18.92 -6.29
C TYR A 5 -13.89 -18.52 -7.47
N ARG A 6 -13.26 -17.33 -7.44
CA ARG A 6 -12.37 -16.81 -8.49
C ARG A 6 -10.89 -17.04 -8.18
N ASN A 7 -10.52 -16.94 -6.90
CA ASN A 7 -9.24 -17.37 -6.35
C ASN A 7 -9.55 -18.23 -5.10
N PRO A 8 -9.56 -19.58 -5.22
CA PRO A 8 -9.84 -20.46 -4.10
C PRO A 8 -8.63 -20.52 -3.16
N PRO A 9 -8.79 -20.31 -1.84
CA PRO A 9 -7.67 -20.36 -0.90
C PRO A 9 -7.18 -21.81 -0.70
N ILE A 10 -6.05 -22.16 -1.31
CA ILE A 10 -5.45 -23.50 -1.21
C ILE A 10 -4.45 -23.54 -0.04
N THR A 11 -4.96 -23.55 1.18
CA THR A 11 -4.18 -23.48 2.43
C THR A 11 -3.57 -24.80 2.89
N SER A 12 -3.84 -25.92 2.21
CA SER A 12 -3.32 -27.24 2.58
C SER A 12 -3.34 -28.22 1.40
N GLU A 13 -2.52 -29.28 1.50
CA GLU A 13 -2.50 -30.37 0.52
C GLU A 13 -3.86 -31.12 0.43
N HIS A 14 -4.63 -31.20 1.53
CA HIS A 14 -6.00 -31.73 1.50
C HIS A 14 -6.95 -30.85 0.68
N ASN A 15 -6.85 -29.53 0.81
CA ASN A 15 -7.64 -28.57 0.04
C ASN A 15 -7.26 -28.64 -1.46
N LEU A 16 -5.97 -28.81 -1.78
CA LEU A 16 -5.48 -29.05 -3.13
C LEU A 16 -6.04 -30.35 -3.74
N PHE A 17 -5.92 -31.47 -3.03
CA PHE A 17 -6.44 -32.77 -3.50
C PHE A 17 -7.96 -32.74 -3.72
N THR A 18 -8.69 -32.09 -2.80
CA THR A 18 -10.15 -31.91 -2.91
C THR A 18 -10.50 -31.06 -4.13
N LEU A 19 -9.78 -29.95 -4.37
CA LEU A 19 -9.97 -29.11 -5.55
C LEU A 19 -9.69 -29.86 -6.86
N ILE A 20 -8.58 -30.60 -6.95
CA ILE A 20 -8.24 -31.43 -8.12
C ILE A 20 -9.32 -32.50 -8.35
N THR A 21 -9.81 -33.14 -7.28
CA THR A 21 -10.89 -34.13 -7.33
C THR A 21 -12.22 -33.53 -7.80
N LEU A 22 -12.52 -32.29 -7.44
CA LEU A 22 -13.69 -31.56 -7.95
C LEU A 22 -13.52 -31.16 -9.42
N LEU A 23 -12.34 -30.68 -9.84
CA LEU A 23 -12.08 -30.26 -11.22
C LEU A 23 -12.07 -31.42 -12.23
N ARG A 24 -11.68 -32.62 -11.78
CA ARG A 24 -11.78 -33.88 -12.54
C ARG A 24 -13.21 -34.39 -12.73
N ARG A 25 -14.18 -33.98 -11.90
CA ARG A 25 -15.59 -34.37 -12.06
C ARG A 25 -16.27 -33.54 -13.16
N PRO A 26 -17.14 -34.13 -13.99
CA PRO A 26 -17.86 -33.37 -15.02
C PRO A 26 -18.79 -32.34 -14.36
N PRO A 27 -18.84 -31.08 -14.85
CA PRO A 27 -19.63 -30.02 -14.22
C PRO A 27 -21.13 -30.32 -14.06
N SER A 28 -21.69 -31.20 -14.88
CA SER A 28 -23.08 -31.67 -14.79
C SER A 28 -23.40 -32.48 -13.52
N ARG A 29 -22.39 -32.93 -12.77
CA ARG A 29 -22.53 -33.62 -11.47
C ARG A 29 -22.21 -32.73 -10.26
N LEU A 30 -22.02 -31.42 -10.46
CA LEU A 30 -21.61 -30.47 -9.43
C LEU A 30 -22.62 -29.33 -9.32
N MET A 31 -22.83 -28.81 -8.11
CA MET A 31 -23.71 -27.65 -7.88
C MET A 31 -23.21 -26.37 -8.57
N PHE A 32 -21.91 -26.29 -8.84
CA PHE A 32 -21.29 -25.18 -9.56
C PHE A 32 -20.25 -25.70 -10.56
N ASN A 33 -20.16 -25.06 -11.72
CA ASN A 33 -19.05 -25.25 -12.65
C ASN A 33 -17.81 -24.47 -12.14
N TYR A 34 -16.98 -25.13 -11.33
CA TYR A 34 -15.73 -24.57 -10.79
C TYR A 34 -14.71 -24.26 -11.90
N ARG A 35 -14.62 -25.14 -12.92
CA ARG A 35 -13.73 -25.01 -14.10
C ARG A 35 -13.88 -23.67 -14.83
N ALA A 36 -15.10 -23.13 -14.85
CA ALA A 36 -15.44 -21.85 -15.49
C ALA A 36 -15.46 -20.64 -14.52
N ARG A 37 -15.21 -20.84 -13.22
CA ARG A 37 -15.25 -19.76 -12.20
C ARG A 37 -13.87 -19.31 -11.72
N ILE A 38 -12.91 -20.23 -11.62
CA ILE A 38 -11.54 -19.93 -11.19
C ILE A 38 -10.84 -19.11 -12.28
N ARG A 39 -10.15 -18.04 -11.87
CA ARG A 39 -9.46 -17.06 -12.74
C ARG A 39 -8.05 -16.72 -12.29
N SER A 40 -7.79 -16.86 -11.01
CA SER A 40 -6.49 -16.68 -10.36
C SER A 40 -6.18 -17.93 -9.54
N LEU A 41 -4.92 -18.33 -9.49
CA LEU A 41 -4.39 -19.34 -8.59
C LEU A 41 -3.15 -18.80 -7.88
N HIS A 42 -3.25 -18.66 -6.57
CA HIS A 42 -2.11 -18.37 -5.69
C HIS A 42 -1.67 -19.68 -5.01
N LEU A 43 -0.44 -20.12 -5.29
CA LEU A 43 0.09 -21.43 -4.89
C LEU A 43 1.32 -21.22 -3.99
N ASP A 44 1.16 -21.49 -2.69
CA ASP A 44 2.25 -21.39 -1.71
C ASP A 44 2.95 -22.75 -1.54
N LEU A 45 4.21 -22.83 -1.95
CA LEU A 45 4.99 -24.07 -1.91
C LEU A 45 5.44 -24.48 -0.49
N SER A 46 5.21 -23.67 0.54
CA SER A 46 5.45 -24.09 1.94
C SER A 46 4.38 -25.04 2.47
N VAL A 47 3.16 -25.01 1.89
CA VAL A 47 2.03 -25.88 2.30
C VAL A 47 1.55 -26.82 1.19
N LEU A 48 2.09 -26.71 -0.04
CA LEU A 48 1.64 -27.47 -1.22
C LEU A 48 2.75 -28.33 -1.87
N SER A 49 2.66 -29.65 -1.69
CA SER A 49 3.52 -30.65 -2.35
C SER A 49 3.16 -30.89 -3.83
N LEU A 50 3.31 -29.87 -4.70
CA LEU A 50 3.05 -29.99 -6.14
C LEU A 50 4.08 -30.92 -6.82
N THR A 51 3.72 -32.17 -7.11
CA THR A 51 4.65 -33.19 -7.64
C THR A 51 4.23 -33.74 -8.99
N THR A 52 5.19 -33.84 -9.92
CA THR A 52 5.01 -34.36 -11.29
C THR A 52 4.44 -35.78 -11.28
N ASN A 53 3.52 -36.09 -12.20
CA ASN A 53 2.87 -37.41 -12.34
C ASN A 53 2.10 -37.96 -11.11
N THR A 54 1.82 -37.16 -10.07
CA THR A 54 1.02 -37.59 -8.90
C THR A 54 -0.41 -37.04 -8.92
N TYR A 55 -1.18 -37.34 -7.86
CA TYR A 55 -2.50 -36.75 -7.63
C TYR A 55 -2.45 -35.23 -7.32
N THR A 56 -1.29 -34.66 -6.98
CA THR A 56 -1.08 -33.20 -6.82
C THR A 56 -0.37 -32.54 -8.00
N SER A 57 -0.15 -33.25 -9.13
CA SER A 57 0.49 -32.65 -10.32
C SER A 57 -0.25 -31.39 -10.79
N SER A 58 0.53 -30.34 -11.05
CA SER A 58 0.08 -29.03 -11.51
C SER A 58 -0.74 -29.10 -12.81
N GLN A 59 -0.50 -30.10 -13.67
CA GLN A 59 -1.31 -30.34 -14.85
C GLN A 59 -2.77 -30.60 -14.46
N ASN A 60 -3.02 -31.47 -13.47
CA ASN A 60 -4.38 -31.83 -13.05
C ASN A 60 -5.17 -30.66 -12.44
N LEU A 61 -4.45 -29.72 -11.83
CA LEU A 61 -5.04 -28.49 -11.27
C LEU A 61 -5.45 -27.49 -12.37
N ILE A 62 -4.68 -27.39 -13.46
CA ILE A 62 -4.79 -26.29 -14.44
C ILE A 62 -5.45 -26.71 -15.76
N GLN A 63 -5.28 -27.96 -16.21
CA GLN A 63 -5.75 -28.48 -17.50
C GLN A 63 -7.27 -28.32 -17.73
N ASN A 64 -8.05 -28.25 -16.65
CA ASN A 64 -9.51 -28.08 -16.71
C ASN A 64 -9.99 -26.63 -16.55
N LEU A 65 -9.10 -25.64 -16.36
CA LEU A 65 -9.49 -24.27 -16.01
C LEU A 65 -9.64 -23.36 -17.23
N ALA A 66 -10.87 -23.26 -17.73
CA ALA A 66 -11.20 -22.53 -18.96
C ALA A 66 -11.25 -20.98 -18.82
N GLN A 67 -11.18 -20.43 -17.59
CA GLN A 67 -11.09 -18.98 -17.37
C GLN A 67 -9.85 -18.55 -16.58
N LEU A 68 -8.83 -19.43 -16.43
CA LEU A 68 -7.58 -19.06 -15.76
C LEU A 68 -6.87 -17.93 -16.54
N SER A 69 -6.49 -16.88 -15.82
CA SER A 69 -5.93 -15.65 -16.38
C SER A 69 -4.76 -15.10 -15.55
N ASP A 70 -4.55 -15.63 -14.35
CA ASP A 70 -3.53 -15.23 -13.39
C ASP A 70 -3.02 -16.48 -12.65
N VAL A 71 -1.70 -16.60 -12.51
CA VAL A 71 -1.05 -17.64 -11.70
C VAL A 71 0.16 -17.03 -10.99
N ALA A 72 0.20 -17.21 -9.68
CA ALA A 72 1.34 -16.83 -8.85
C ALA A 72 1.78 -18.04 -8.01
N ILE A 73 3.02 -18.47 -8.20
CA ILE A 73 3.65 -19.50 -7.36
C ILE A 73 4.64 -18.78 -6.44
N VAL A 74 4.48 -18.97 -5.13
CA VAL A 74 5.20 -18.21 -4.10
C VAL A 74 5.79 -19.13 -3.04
N HIS A 75 6.70 -18.57 -2.24
CA HIS A 75 7.26 -19.22 -1.06
C HIS A 75 7.55 -18.15 0.01
N PRO A 76 7.30 -18.40 1.31
CA PRO A 76 7.45 -17.39 2.36
C PRO A 76 8.89 -16.93 2.60
N LEU A 77 9.90 -17.68 2.14
CA LEU A 77 11.31 -17.22 2.17
C LEU A 77 11.59 -16.06 1.20
N ASP A 78 10.67 -15.79 0.26
CA ASP A 78 10.69 -14.65 -0.67
C ASP A 78 9.73 -13.52 -0.23
N LYS A 79 9.40 -13.46 1.08
CA LYS A 79 8.54 -12.44 1.69
C LYS A 79 9.28 -11.72 2.83
N PRO A 80 8.82 -10.53 3.27
CA PRO A 80 9.35 -9.86 4.46
C PRO A 80 9.46 -10.81 5.66
N PRO A 81 10.56 -10.80 6.44
CA PRO A 81 11.70 -9.88 6.39
C PRO A 81 12.85 -10.29 5.44
N TYR A 82 12.61 -11.13 4.43
CA TYR A 82 13.55 -11.50 3.35
C TYR A 82 14.89 -12.14 3.78
N ARG A 83 15.05 -12.60 5.03
CA ARG A 83 16.31 -13.16 5.59
C ARG A 83 16.76 -14.51 5.02
N SER A 84 16.26 -14.93 3.86
CA SER A 84 16.51 -16.26 3.29
C SER A 84 16.38 -16.29 1.77
N LEU A 85 16.72 -15.19 1.08
CA LEU A 85 16.73 -15.13 -0.39
C LEU A 85 17.62 -16.23 -1.01
N ASP A 86 18.81 -16.47 -0.43
CA ASP A 86 19.78 -17.46 -0.93
C ASP A 86 19.46 -18.93 -0.62
N ALA A 87 18.44 -19.20 0.21
CA ALA A 87 18.09 -20.57 0.57
C ALA A 87 17.57 -21.35 -0.66
N THR A 88 17.98 -22.62 -0.82
CA THR A 88 17.51 -23.44 -1.94
C THR A 88 16.34 -24.34 -1.53
N ILE A 89 15.38 -24.51 -2.43
CA ILE A 89 14.32 -25.52 -2.28
C ILE A 89 14.48 -26.64 -3.32
N ARG A 90 13.77 -27.76 -3.14
CA ARG A 90 13.82 -28.92 -4.05
C ARG A 90 12.80 -28.86 -5.19
N TRP A 91 11.96 -27.82 -5.21
CA TRP A 91 10.93 -27.62 -6.23
C TRP A 91 11.43 -26.67 -7.31
N HIS A 92 11.12 -27.00 -8.56
CA HIS A 92 11.48 -26.22 -9.75
C HIS A 92 10.31 -26.33 -10.74
N TYR A 93 10.12 -25.36 -11.64
CA TYR A 93 8.98 -25.37 -12.56
C TYR A 93 8.91 -26.65 -13.41
N PRO A 94 7.87 -27.50 -13.27
CA PRO A 94 7.76 -28.75 -14.01
C PRO A 94 7.08 -28.52 -15.37
N GLU A 95 7.40 -29.33 -16.37
CA GLU A 95 6.75 -29.28 -17.69
C GLU A 95 5.21 -29.47 -17.59
N ASP A 96 4.75 -30.36 -16.70
CA ASP A 96 3.33 -30.56 -16.34
C ASP A 96 2.56 -29.23 -16.14
N LEU A 97 3.21 -28.21 -15.56
CA LEU A 97 2.61 -26.90 -15.30
C LEU A 97 2.24 -26.19 -16.61
N PHE A 98 3.16 -26.17 -17.58
CA PHE A 98 2.98 -25.52 -18.87
C PHE A 98 2.16 -26.38 -19.84
N ARG A 99 2.26 -27.71 -19.73
CA ARG A 99 1.37 -28.65 -20.43
C ARG A 99 -0.08 -28.48 -19.99
N GLY A 100 -0.33 -28.23 -18.70
CA GLY A 100 -1.65 -27.87 -18.17
C GLY A 100 -2.23 -26.56 -18.75
N LEU A 101 -1.39 -25.63 -19.23
CA LEU A 101 -1.86 -24.42 -19.92
C LEU A 101 -2.39 -24.73 -21.34
N GLN A 102 -2.04 -25.86 -21.95
CA GLN A 102 -2.57 -26.26 -23.26
C GLN A 102 -3.98 -26.88 -23.20
N VAL A 103 -4.56 -27.16 -24.37
CA VAL A 103 -5.78 -27.98 -24.51
C VAL A 103 -5.42 -29.45 -24.25
N ALA A 104 -6.33 -30.21 -23.64
CA ALA A 104 -6.14 -31.65 -23.45
C ALA A 104 -6.39 -32.41 -24.77
N GLU A 105 -5.59 -33.43 -25.07
CA GLU A 105 -5.74 -34.25 -26.28
C GLU A 105 -7.11 -34.96 -26.36
N ASP A 106 -7.71 -35.22 -25.19
CA ASP A 106 -9.01 -35.85 -24.98
C ASP A 106 -10.16 -34.85 -24.70
N ALA A 107 -9.90 -33.53 -24.78
CA ALA A 107 -10.88 -32.50 -24.41
C ALA A 107 -12.19 -32.57 -25.22
N SER A 108 -13.33 -32.70 -24.53
CA SER A 108 -14.65 -32.70 -25.15
C SER A 108 -15.50 -31.50 -24.73
N GLU A 109 -16.00 -30.74 -25.72
CA GLU A 109 -16.97 -29.67 -25.48
C GLU A 109 -18.26 -30.21 -24.83
N ALA A 110 -18.65 -31.44 -25.14
CA ALA A 110 -19.81 -32.12 -24.55
C ALA A 110 -19.63 -32.46 -23.05
N LEU A 111 -18.39 -32.57 -22.56
CA LEU A 111 -18.06 -32.73 -21.14
C LEU A 111 -17.83 -31.39 -20.42
N MET A 112 -17.94 -30.27 -21.15
CA MET A 112 -17.53 -28.93 -20.70
C MET A 112 -16.05 -28.88 -20.28
N ASP A 113 -15.19 -29.51 -21.08
CA ASP A 113 -13.74 -29.40 -20.95
C ASP A 113 -13.20 -28.10 -21.57
N LYS A 114 -11.91 -27.85 -21.37
CA LYS A 114 -11.20 -26.68 -21.86
C LYS A 114 -10.85 -26.84 -23.35
N THR A 115 -11.59 -26.14 -24.22
CA THR A 115 -11.44 -26.22 -25.69
C THR A 115 -10.44 -25.23 -26.31
N LYS A 116 -9.76 -24.40 -25.50
CA LYS A 116 -8.79 -23.38 -25.95
C LYS A 116 -7.60 -23.27 -24.98
N PRO A 117 -6.39 -22.92 -25.46
CA PRO A 117 -5.22 -22.72 -24.59
C PRO A 117 -5.46 -21.60 -23.56
N THR A 118 -4.79 -21.70 -22.41
CA THR A 118 -4.92 -20.75 -21.30
C THR A 118 -4.23 -19.43 -21.66
N ARG A 119 -5.03 -18.40 -21.90
CA ARG A 119 -4.54 -17.05 -22.19
C ARG A 119 -4.27 -16.29 -20.91
N LEU A 120 -3.04 -16.41 -20.39
CA LEU A 120 -2.60 -15.71 -19.19
C LEU A 120 -2.53 -14.20 -19.43
N THR A 121 -2.82 -13.44 -18.38
CA THR A 121 -2.78 -11.98 -18.33
C THR A 121 -1.87 -11.47 -17.22
N SER A 122 -1.63 -12.29 -16.19
CA SER A 122 -0.72 -12.04 -15.07
C SER A 122 0.05 -13.33 -14.74
N TRP A 123 1.34 -13.21 -14.44
CA TRP A 123 2.21 -14.32 -14.05
C TRP A 123 3.32 -13.84 -13.10
N THR A 124 3.67 -14.68 -12.12
CA THR A 124 4.82 -14.44 -11.23
C THR A 124 5.90 -15.50 -11.46
N TRP A 125 7.06 -15.06 -11.93
CA TRP A 125 8.31 -15.78 -11.87
C TRP A 125 8.99 -15.56 -10.52
N ASN A 126 9.64 -16.60 -10.03
CA ASN A 126 10.53 -16.62 -8.87
C ASN A 126 11.77 -17.43 -9.26
N GLU A 127 12.96 -16.83 -9.12
CA GLU A 127 14.23 -17.45 -9.57
C GLU A 127 14.61 -18.67 -8.72
N ARG A 128 14.15 -18.74 -7.46
CA ARG A 128 14.38 -19.88 -6.56
C ARG A 128 13.87 -21.22 -7.13
N PHE A 129 12.95 -21.17 -8.10
CA PHE A 129 12.37 -22.33 -8.78
C PHE A 129 12.90 -22.52 -10.22
N VAL A 130 13.84 -21.68 -10.65
CA VAL A 130 14.58 -21.77 -11.93
C VAL A 130 15.87 -22.55 -11.65
N LYS A 131 16.22 -23.52 -12.50
CA LYS A 131 17.41 -24.35 -12.27
C LYS A 131 17.95 -25.02 -13.53
N PRO A 132 19.27 -24.96 -13.79
CA PRO A 132 19.91 -25.72 -14.86
C PRO A 132 19.60 -27.22 -14.80
N GLY A 133 19.35 -27.85 -15.94
CA GLY A 133 18.92 -29.25 -16.04
C GLY A 133 17.43 -29.50 -15.72
N THR A 134 16.57 -28.47 -15.83
CA THR A 134 15.11 -28.58 -15.64
C THR A 134 14.36 -27.95 -16.82
N HIS A 135 13.02 -27.90 -16.78
CA HIS A 135 12.24 -27.27 -17.86
C HIS A 135 12.44 -25.75 -17.95
N VAL A 136 12.83 -25.10 -16.84
CA VAL A 136 13.13 -23.66 -16.80
C VAL A 136 14.53 -23.48 -16.23
N GLU A 137 15.51 -23.43 -17.13
CA GLU A 137 16.94 -23.42 -16.78
C GLU A 137 17.47 -22.03 -16.46
N GLY A 138 16.90 -21.00 -17.08
CA GLY A 138 17.30 -19.61 -16.93
C GLY A 138 16.41 -18.64 -17.72
N LEU A 139 16.84 -17.38 -17.81
CA LEU A 139 16.12 -16.32 -18.54
C LEU A 139 15.89 -16.65 -20.02
N ALA A 140 16.79 -17.38 -20.67
CA ALA A 140 16.61 -17.87 -22.03
C ALA A 140 15.42 -18.84 -22.17
N SER A 141 15.19 -19.72 -21.18
CA SER A 141 14.01 -20.60 -21.13
C SER A 141 12.73 -19.78 -20.91
N ILE A 142 12.77 -18.80 -20.00
CA ILE A 142 11.65 -17.90 -19.71
C ILE A 142 11.24 -17.12 -20.98
N ARG A 143 12.22 -16.60 -21.74
CA ARG A 143 12.00 -15.95 -23.04
C ARG A 143 11.30 -16.86 -24.05
N GLN A 144 11.69 -18.13 -24.16
CA GLN A 144 11.01 -19.09 -25.04
C GLN A 144 9.56 -19.35 -24.58
N ILE A 145 9.32 -19.45 -23.27
CA ILE A 145 7.98 -19.61 -22.70
C ILE A 145 7.10 -18.37 -22.96
N HIS A 146 7.67 -17.16 -22.87
CA HIS A 146 6.99 -15.89 -23.16
C HIS A 146 6.55 -15.76 -24.63
N LEU A 147 7.31 -16.32 -25.57
CA LEU A 147 6.94 -16.38 -26.99
C LEU A 147 5.78 -17.36 -27.27
N GLY A 148 5.41 -18.21 -26.31
CA GLY A 148 4.31 -19.17 -26.43
C GLY A 148 2.92 -18.53 -26.37
N GLU A 149 1.94 -19.15 -27.04
CA GLU A 149 0.56 -18.62 -27.15
C GLU A 149 -0.11 -18.31 -25.79
N ASN A 150 0.21 -19.09 -24.76
CA ASN A 150 -0.31 -18.91 -23.40
C ASN A 150 0.12 -17.58 -22.76
N PHE A 151 1.29 -17.06 -23.13
CA PHE A 151 1.91 -15.84 -22.58
C PHE A 151 1.81 -14.63 -23.52
N ASN A 152 1.46 -14.81 -24.79
CA ASN A 152 1.24 -13.73 -25.75
C ASN A 152 0.16 -12.70 -25.31
N SER A 153 -0.76 -13.07 -24.41
CA SER A 153 -1.74 -12.15 -23.80
C SER A 153 -1.30 -11.51 -22.47
N LEU A 154 -0.08 -11.76 -22.00
CA LEU A 154 0.38 -11.30 -20.70
C LEU A 154 0.45 -9.77 -20.66
N ARG A 155 -0.15 -9.18 -19.61
CA ARG A 155 -0.18 -7.74 -19.35
C ARG A 155 0.60 -7.35 -18.12
N ARG A 156 0.72 -8.27 -17.17
CA ARG A 156 1.47 -8.15 -15.92
C ARG A 156 2.47 -9.30 -15.81
N VAL A 157 3.74 -8.97 -15.57
CA VAL A 157 4.75 -9.96 -15.15
C VAL A 157 5.39 -9.50 -13.85
N LYS A 158 5.59 -10.44 -12.93
CA LYS A 158 6.37 -10.21 -11.71
C LYS A 158 7.58 -11.12 -11.69
N PHE A 159 8.74 -10.59 -11.31
CA PHE A 159 9.98 -11.32 -11.10
C PHE A 159 10.37 -11.20 -9.62
N VAL A 160 10.57 -12.33 -8.96
CA VAL A 160 10.89 -12.42 -7.53
C VAL A 160 12.26 -13.06 -7.35
N ASN A 161 13.12 -12.45 -6.52
CA ASN A 161 14.43 -12.97 -6.15
C ASN A 161 15.37 -13.24 -7.36
N PHE A 162 15.30 -12.40 -8.41
CA PHE A 162 16.18 -12.51 -9.59
C PHE A 162 17.50 -11.77 -9.35
N GLN A 163 18.58 -12.52 -9.12
CA GLN A 163 19.88 -11.98 -8.74
C GLN A 163 20.88 -11.94 -9.90
N LEU A 164 21.75 -10.92 -9.90
CA LEU A 164 22.90 -10.85 -10.81
C LEU A 164 23.93 -11.93 -10.47
N PRO A 165 24.64 -12.49 -11.48
CA PRO A 165 25.77 -13.40 -11.27
C PRO A 165 26.82 -12.88 -10.27
N SER A 166 27.12 -11.58 -10.26
CA SER A 166 28.06 -10.96 -9.30
C SER A 166 27.67 -11.12 -7.84
N VAL A 167 26.38 -11.05 -7.51
CA VAL A 167 25.90 -11.21 -6.12
C VAL A 167 26.11 -12.64 -5.63
N ARG A 168 25.98 -13.64 -6.52
CA ARG A 168 26.17 -15.07 -6.21
C ARG A 168 27.63 -15.48 -6.17
N ASP A 169 28.40 -15.13 -7.19
CA ASP A 169 29.82 -15.50 -7.31
C ASP A 169 30.71 -14.64 -6.38
N GLY A 170 30.26 -13.44 -6.00
CA GLY A 170 31.05 -12.41 -5.30
C GLY A 170 31.65 -12.83 -3.96
N GLY A 171 31.04 -13.80 -3.26
CA GLY A 171 31.62 -14.40 -2.05
C GLY A 171 32.87 -15.27 -2.29
N SER A 172 33.20 -15.58 -3.56
CA SER A 172 34.28 -16.51 -3.94
C SER A 172 35.30 -15.93 -4.93
N VAL A 173 34.96 -14.85 -5.64
CA VAL A 173 35.82 -14.28 -6.70
C VAL A 173 37.13 -13.72 -6.13
N ARG A 174 38.25 -14.20 -6.68
CA ARG A 174 39.60 -13.76 -6.32
C ARG A 174 39.87 -12.35 -6.86
N LYS A 175 40.69 -11.59 -6.13
CA LYS A 175 41.06 -10.19 -6.42
C LYS A 175 41.99 -10.03 -7.64
N SER A 176 41.51 -10.34 -8.84
CA SER A 176 42.14 -9.92 -10.10
C SER A 176 41.18 -9.10 -10.96
N GLU A 177 41.73 -8.13 -11.67
CA GLU A 177 40.99 -7.22 -12.57
C GLU A 177 40.29 -7.99 -13.70
N GLU A 178 40.96 -9.02 -14.25
CA GLU A 178 40.39 -9.96 -15.23
C GLU A 178 39.14 -10.68 -14.70
N ALA A 179 39.13 -11.08 -13.42
CA ALA A 179 37.99 -11.78 -12.83
C ALA A 179 36.81 -10.84 -12.58
N PHE A 180 37.08 -9.57 -12.22
CA PHE A 180 36.06 -8.54 -12.12
C PHE A 180 35.45 -8.20 -13.49
N ALA A 181 36.29 -8.03 -14.52
CA ALA A 181 35.83 -7.78 -15.89
C ALA A 181 34.99 -8.95 -16.46
N ALA A 182 35.41 -10.19 -16.21
CA ALA A 182 34.65 -11.38 -16.59
C ALA A 182 33.31 -11.51 -15.84
N LEU A 183 33.24 -11.02 -14.60
CA LEU A 183 32.01 -11.01 -13.80
C LEU A 183 31.03 -9.94 -14.29
N HIS A 184 31.51 -8.73 -14.56
CA HIS A 184 30.70 -7.66 -15.14
C HIS A 184 30.14 -8.03 -16.53
N ALA A 185 30.91 -8.77 -17.35
CA ALA A 185 30.43 -9.30 -18.62
C ALA A 185 29.28 -10.31 -18.46
N LYS A 186 29.29 -11.16 -17.41
CA LYS A 186 28.15 -12.05 -17.08
C LYS A 186 26.92 -11.24 -16.65
N ASP A 187 27.10 -10.19 -15.85
CA ASP A 187 26.00 -9.34 -15.39
C ASP A 187 25.33 -8.61 -16.56
N GLN A 188 26.12 -8.15 -17.54
CA GLN A 188 25.62 -7.56 -18.79
C GLN A 188 24.87 -8.59 -19.65
N GLU A 189 25.39 -9.82 -19.78
CA GLU A 189 24.69 -10.91 -20.48
C GLU A 189 23.35 -11.25 -19.80
N HIS A 190 23.33 -11.39 -18.47
CA HIS A 190 22.13 -11.63 -17.68
C HIS A 190 21.10 -10.49 -17.79
N THR A 191 21.58 -9.24 -17.76
CA THR A 191 20.77 -8.04 -17.96
C THR A 191 20.13 -8.00 -19.36
N GLN A 192 20.91 -8.31 -20.40
CA GLN A 192 20.38 -8.41 -21.76
C GLN A 192 19.37 -9.57 -21.89
N LEU A 193 19.63 -10.73 -21.28
CA LEU A 193 18.68 -11.85 -21.28
C LEU A 193 17.36 -11.52 -20.54
N MET A 194 17.41 -10.70 -19.49
CA MET A 194 16.22 -10.19 -18.80
C MET A 194 15.44 -9.20 -19.70
N ALA A 195 16.14 -8.26 -20.35
CA ALA A 195 15.54 -7.34 -21.32
C ALA A 195 14.89 -8.09 -22.50
N ASP A 196 15.57 -9.09 -23.04
CA ASP A 196 15.08 -9.98 -24.10
C ASP A 196 13.84 -10.79 -23.69
N ALA A 197 13.79 -11.26 -22.43
CA ALA A 197 12.64 -11.96 -21.87
C ALA A 197 11.44 -11.01 -21.68
N LEU A 198 11.67 -9.74 -21.33
CA LEU A 198 10.62 -8.72 -21.26
C LEU A 198 10.12 -8.30 -22.66
N ALA A 199 11.05 -8.13 -23.61
CA ALA A 199 10.74 -7.75 -25.00
C ALA A 199 9.92 -8.81 -25.76
N ALA A 200 9.98 -10.08 -25.33
CA ALA A 200 9.15 -11.16 -25.85
C ALA A 200 7.64 -11.02 -25.54
N LEU A 201 7.22 -10.06 -24.71
CA LEU A 201 5.83 -9.87 -24.27
C LEU A 201 5.18 -8.62 -24.91
N PRO A 202 4.52 -8.73 -26.09
CA PRO A 202 4.08 -7.58 -26.90
C PRO A 202 2.91 -6.79 -26.32
N HIS A 203 2.32 -7.24 -25.21
CA HIS A 203 1.16 -6.61 -24.56
C HIS A 203 1.41 -6.26 -23.08
N LEU A 204 2.68 -6.30 -22.66
CA LEU A 204 3.14 -6.00 -21.32
C LEU A 204 2.89 -4.52 -20.98
N THR A 205 2.31 -4.29 -19.80
CA THR A 205 1.91 -2.95 -19.32
C THR A 205 2.19 -2.75 -17.83
N HIS A 206 2.33 -3.83 -17.06
CA HIS A 206 2.66 -3.81 -15.64
C HIS A 206 3.89 -4.70 -15.43
N VAL A 207 4.96 -4.16 -14.87
CA VAL A 207 6.16 -4.91 -14.51
C VAL A 207 6.39 -4.75 -13.01
N ALA A 208 6.68 -5.85 -12.34
CA ALA A 208 6.96 -5.87 -10.92
C ALA A 208 8.26 -6.64 -10.63
N PHE A 209 9.10 -6.09 -9.78
CA PHE A 209 10.29 -6.76 -9.27
C PHE A 209 10.24 -6.78 -7.74
N GLU A 210 10.52 -7.94 -7.15
CA GLU A 210 10.58 -8.13 -5.70
C GLU A 210 11.91 -8.77 -5.31
N SER A 211 12.65 -8.17 -4.38
CA SER A 211 13.94 -8.65 -3.86
C SER A 211 14.96 -9.01 -4.94
N SER A 212 15.03 -8.25 -6.04
CA SER A 212 15.78 -8.62 -7.26
C SER A 212 16.85 -7.58 -7.61
N THR A 213 18.14 -7.96 -7.56
CA THR A 213 19.26 -7.09 -7.99
C THR A 213 19.41 -6.98 -9.52
N SER A 214 18.71 -7.83 -10.29
CA SER A 214 18.68 -7.71 -11.77
C SER A 214 18.10 -6.37 -12.25
N VAL A 215 17.41 -5.59 -11.40
CA VAL A 215 16.97 -4.22 -11.72
C VAL A 215 18.03 -3.23 -11.27
N ASN A 216 18.92 -2.91 -12.18
CA ASN A 216 20.01 -1.96 -11.99
C ASN A 216 19.92 -0.82 -13.03
N THR A 217 20.91 0.07 -13.02
CA THR A 217 21.07 1.18 -13.98
C THR A 217 21.17 0.72 -15.45
N GLU A 218 21.58 -0.52 -15.72
CA GLU A 218 21.68 -1.08 -17.08
C GLU A 218 20.34 -1.65 -17.59
N LEU A 219 19.53 -2.30 -16.73
CA LEU A 219 18.22 -2.84 -17.12
C LEU A 219 17.16 -1.75 -17.30
N LEU A 220 17.15 -0.72 -16.45
CA LEU A 220 16.11 0.31 -16.46
C LEU A 220 15.90 0.95 -17.86
N PRO A 221 16.93 1.38 -18.61
CA PRO A 221 16.78 1.93 -19.96
C PRO A 221 16.32 0.93 -21.05
N LEU A 222 16.34 -0.38 -20.74
CA LEU A 222 15.94 -1.47 -21.64
C LEU A 222 14.49 -1.93 -21.39
N LEU A 223 13.81 -1.42 -20.36
CA LEU A 223 12.41 -1.75 -20.07
C LEU A 223 11.45 -1.23 -21.18
N PRO A 224 10.31 -1.88 -21.42
CA PRO A 224 9.37 -1.44 -22.45
C PRO A 224 8.82 -0.02 -22.23
N ARG A 225 8.89 0.84 -23.24
CA ARG A 225 8.34 2.23 -23.21
C ARG A 225 6.80 2.32 -23.11
N GLY A 226 6.10 1.20 -23.18
CA GLY A 226 4.64 1.12 -23.08
C GLY A 226 4.09 0.84 -21.68
N LEU A 227 4.93 0.82 -20.65
CA LEU A 227 4.50 0.50 -19.29
C LEU A 227 3.55 1.56 -18.71
N LYS A 228 2.56 1.08 -17.97
CA LYS A 228 1.57 1.84 -17.19
C LYS A 228 1.81 1.69 -15.69
N SER A 229 2.40 0.58 -15.26
CA SER A 229 2.70 0.32 -13.85
C SER A 229 4.09 -0.26 -13.70
N LEU A 230 4.85 0.27 -12.75
CA LEU A 230 6.12 -0.29 -12.31
C LEU A 230 6.12 -0.44 -10.79
N GLU A 231 6.36 -1.66 -10.32
CA GLU A 231 6.51 -2.00 -8.90
C GLU A 231 7.95 -2.42 -8.63
N LEU A 232 8.60 -1.77 -7.66
CA LEU A 232 9.97 -2.04 -7.24
C LEU A 232 9.95 -2.24 -5.73
N ILE A 233 10.12 -3.49 -5.30
CA ILE A 233 9.96 -3.91 -3.91
C ILE A 233 11.27 -4.56 -3.45
N ASN A 234 11.94 -3.99 -2.45
CA ASN A 234 13.22 -4.50 -1.92
C ASN A 234 14.32 -4.68 -2.99
N CYS A 235 14.38 -3.79 -3.99
CA CYS A 235 15.45 -3.74 -4.98
C CYS A 235 16.56 -2.78 -4.50
N TRP A 236 17.79 -3.29 -4.39
CA TRP A 236 18.90 -2.56 -3.77
C TRP A 236 19.73 -1.72 -4.76
N GLU A 237 19.82 -2.15 -6.02
CA GLU A 237 20.64 -1.51 -7.08
C GLU A 237 20.02 -0.24 -7.71
N ILE A 238 18.94 0.28 -7.13
CA ILE A 238 18.14 1.37 -7.72
C ILE A 238 18.40 2.67 -6.98
N THR A 239 19.18 3.56 -7.59
CA THR A 239 19.45 4.91 -7.09
C THR A 239 18.52 5.93 -7.71
N SER A 240 18.34 7.07 -7.04
CA SER A 240 17.49 8.17 -7.54
C SER A 240 17.99 8.79 -8.85
N GLU A 241 19.29 8.72 -9.15
CA GLU A 241 19.88 9.23 -10.40
C GLU A 241 19.51 8.36 -11.60
N SER A 242 19.70 7.03 -11.50
CA SER A 242 19.33 6.11 -12.57
C SER A 242 17.81 6.03 -12.71
N PHE A 243 17.07 6.07 -11.61
CA PHE A 243 15.62 6.13 -11.63
C PHE A 243 15.09 7.44 -12.26
N SER A 244 15.65 8.61 -11.96
CA SER A 244 15.28 9.87 -12.65
C SER A 244 15.53 9.81 -14.15
N SER A 245 16.66 9.24 -14.56
CA SER A 245 17.03 9.06 -15.97
C SER A 245 16.07 8.11 -16.70
N PHE A 246 15.61 7.06 -16.00
CA PHE A 246 14.56 6.16 -16.46
C PHE A 246 13.20 6.89 -16.59
N LEU A 247 12.75 7.62 -15.57
CA LEU A 247 11.47 8.34 -15.61
C LEU A 247 11.43 9.34 -16.76
N LEU A 248 12.51 10.08 -17.02
CA LEU A 248 12.61 11.03 -18.14
C LEU A 248 12.50 10.37 -19.54
N THR A 249 12.76 9.07 -19.65
CA THR A 249 12.79 8.34 -20.94
C THR A 249 11.62 7.36 -21.13
N HIS A 250 11.05 6.85 -20.04
CA HIS A 250 10.01 5.81 -20.04
C HIS A 250 8.75 6.20 -19.24
N GLY A 251 8.80 7.27 -18.44
CA GLY A 251 7.75 7.64 -17.49
C GLY A 251 6.47 8.24 -18.08
N HIS A 252 6.48 8.67 -19.35
CA HIS A 252 5.35 9.41 -19.94
C HIS A 252 4.04 8.60 -19.98
N SER A 253 4.10 7.27 -20.05
CA SER A 253 2.97 6.35 -20.08
C SER A 253 2.60 5.77 -18.70
N LEU A 254 3.40 6.03 -17.65
CA LEU A 254 3.16 5.52 -16.31
C LEU A 254 1.91 6.17 -15.68
N GLU A 255 1.05 5.31 -15.13
CA GLU A 255 -0.17 5.63 -14.41
C GLU A 255 -0.05 5.22 -12.93
N SER A 256 0.82 4.25 -12.59
CA SER A 256 1.08 3.79 -11.22
C SER A 256 2.59 3.55 -10.98
N LEU A 257 3.07 3.95 -9.80
CA LEU A 257 4.40 3.66 -9.27
C LEU A 257 4.28 3.14 -7.83
N GLU A 258 4.89 1.98 -7.56
CA GLU A 258 4.99 1.38 -6.22
C GLU A 258 6.45 1.13 -5.87
N LEU A 259 6.95 1.78 -4.82
CA LEU A 259 8.38 1.88 -4.49
C LEU A 259 8.60 1.50 -3.01
N HIS A 260 8.69 0.21 -2.71
CA HIS A 260 8.70 -0.30 -1.33
C HIS A 260 10.08 -0.86 -0.94
N SER A 261 10.60 -0.52 0.24
CA SER A 261 11.82 -1.10 0.85
C SER A 261 13.12 -1.00 0.02
N ASN A 262 13.22 -0.08 -0.95
CA ASN A 262 14.41 0.05 -1.80
C ASN A 262 15.52 0.88 -1.09
N GLN A 263 16.53 0.23 -0.50
CA GLN A 263 17.49 0.88 0.42
C GLN A 263 18.34 2.01 -0.20
N ALA A 264 18.59 2.00 -1.51
CA ALA A 264 19.36 3.02 -2.21
C ALA A 264 18.52 4.16 -2.83
N LEU A 265 17.18 4.09 -2.73
CA LEU A 265 16.27 5.02 -3.39
C LEU A 265 15.76 6.09 -2.41
N ASN A 266 16.32 7.30 -2.51
CA ASN A 266 15.82 8.48 -1.80
C ASN A 266 14.75 9.23 -2.63
N LEU A 267 14.31 10.42 -2.21
CA LEU A 267 13.24 11.18 -2.86
C LEU A 267 13.72 12.21 -3.90
N SER A 268 15.01 12.34 -4.20
CA SER A 268 15.49 13.41 -5.11
C SER A 268 14.89 13.31 -6.54
N PHE A 269 14.48 12.12 -6.97
CA PHE A 269 13.77 11.92 -8.24
C PHE A 269 12.45 12.68 -8.35
N LEU A 270 11.81 13.03 -7.22
CA LEU A 270 10.58 13.82 -7.19
C LEU A 270 10.74 15.18 -7.89
N THR A 271 11.95 15.75 -7.92
CA THR A 271 12.25 17.00 -8.65
C THR A 271 11.95 16.92 -10.15
N THR A 272 12.03 15.71 -10.74
CA THR A 272 11.77 15.46 -12.17
C THR A 272 10.38 14.90 -12.44
N LEU A 273 9.75 14.26 -11.44
CA LEU A 273 8.56 13.43 -11.58
C LEU A 273 7.40 14.08 -12.35
N GLY A 274 7.03 15.32 -11.99
CA GLY A 274 5.93 16.06 -12.63
C GLY A 274 6.15 16.42 -14.10
N LYS A 275 7.41 16.47 -14.56
CA LYS A 275 7.77 16.65 -15.97
C LYS A 275 7.88 15.31 -16.70
N ALA A 276 8.41 14.30 -16.02
CA ALA A 276 8.67 12.96 -16.56
C ALA A 276 7.39 12.11 -16.74
N CYS A 277 6.47 12.18 -15.77
CA CYS A 277 5.33 11.28 -15.64
C CYS A 277 3.97 12.03 -15.62
N PRO A 278 3.60 12.78 -16.67
CA PRO A 278 2.37 13.57 -16.71
C PRO A 278 1.07 12.74 -16.60
N CYS A 279 1.14 11.43 -16.83
CA CYS A 279 0.02 10.49 -16.72
C CYS A 279 -0.15 9.87 -15.33
N LEU A 280 0.80 10.05 -14.41
CA LEU A 280 0.84 9.34 -13.13
C LEU A 280 -0.38 9.67 -12.26
N ALA A 281 -1.08 8.63 -11.83
CA ALA A 281 -2.27 8.69 -10.99
C ALA A 281 -2.01 8.13 -9.59
N GLU A 282 -1.15 7.14 -9.42
CA GLU A 282 -0.78 6.60 -8.11
C GLU A 282 0.74 6.63 -7.90
N LEU A 283 1.18 7.17 -6.77
CA LEU A 283 2.53 7.02 -6.24
C LEU A 283 2.44 6.48 -4.81
N ARG A 284 2.97 5.27 -4.62
CA ARG A 284 3.05 4.56 -3.34
C ARG A 284 4.52 4.34 -2.99
N MET A 285 4.93 4.70 -1.79
CA MET A 285 6.31 4.55 -1.34
C MET A 285 6.33 4.23 0.16
N ASN A 286 7.08 3.21 0.57
CA ASN A 286 7.15 2.79 1.97
C ASN A 286 8.60 2.42 2.26
N LEU A 287 9.23 3.18 3.15
CA LEU A 287 10.66 3.08 3.48
C LEU A 287 10.90 2.36 4.81
N LEU A 288 10.04 1.38 5.11
CA LEU A 288 10.37 0.30 6.02
C LEU A 288 11.36 -0.63 5.32
N TYR A 289 12.47 -0.87 5.98
CA TYR A 289 13.51 -1.80 5.57
C TYR A 289 13.62 -2.95 6.57
N TYR A 290 14.19 -4.05 6.13
CA TYR A 290 14.31 -5.28 6.92
C TYR A 290 15.78 -5.54 7.25
N ARG A 291 16.03 -6.17 8.40
CA ARG A 291 17.38 -6.63 8.75
C ARG A 291 17.59 -7.99 8.10
N HIS A 292 18.58 -8.11 7.24
CA HIS A 292 18.91 -9.36 6.55
C HIS A 292 19.57 -10.35 7.51
N HIS A 293 20.33 -9.82 8.47
CA HIS A 293 20.99 -10.57 9.52
C HIS A 293 20.22 -10.47 10.85
N GLU A 294 20.02 -11.59 11.54
CA GLU A 294 19.27 -11.59 12.82
C GLU A 294 19.97 -10.82 13.95
N PHE A 295 21.31 -10.79 13.93
CA PHE A 295 22.16 -10.24 15.00
C PHE A 295 22.88 -8.93 14.67
N LEU A 296 22.68 -8.38 13.46
CA LEU A 296 23.19 -7.08 13.04
C LEU A 296 22.01 -6.18 12.66
N ASP A 297 22.21 -4.87 12.72
CA ASP A 297 21.25 -3.90 12.19
C ASP A 297 21.79 -3.35 10.88
N ASP A 298 21.41 -4.01 9.79
CA ASP A 298 21.69 -3.64 8.40
C ASP A 298 20.42 -3.10 7.69
N SER A 299 19.44 -2.66 8.48
CA SER A 299 18.21 -2.02 7.98
C SER A 299 18.36 -0.54 7.65
N ASP A 300 19.53 0.07 7.88
CA ASP A 300 19.78 1.49 7.56
C ASP A 300 19.80 1.77 6.05
N PRO A 301 19.54 3.02 5.62
CA PRO A 301 19.43 3.36 4.21
C PRO A 301 20.81 3.63 3.61
N PHE A 302 20.98 3.40 2.31
CA PHE A 302 22.26 3.65 1.62
C PHE A 302 22.38 5.12 1.14
N TYR A 303 21.71 6.04 1.83
CA TYR A 303 21.71 7.49 1.56
C TYR A 303 21.78 8.27 2.87
N ASP A 304 22.60 9.34 2.91
CA ASP A 304 22.71 10.21 4.10
C ASP A 304 21.45 11.05 4.34
N ASN A 305 20.78 11.45 3.25
CA ASN A 305 19.61 12.32 3.26
C ASN A 305 18.53 11.79 2.31
N LEU A 306 17.28 11.76 2.80
CA LEU A 306 16.11 11.35 2.04
C LEU A 306 15.73 12.38 0.97
N LEU A 307 15.85 13.67 1.29
CA LEU A 307 15.64 14.80 0.40
C LEU A 307 16.42 16.00 0.94
N LEU A 308 17.07 16.77 0.08
CA LEU A 308 17.78 17.99 0.44
C LEU A 308 16.87 19.22 0.32
N GLU A 309 17.15 20.28 1.08
CA GLU A 309 16.25 21.45 1.19
C GLU A 309 16.07 22.26 -0.11
N HIS A 310 16.91 22.00 -1.12
CA HIS A 310 16.82 22.61 -2.46
C HIS A 310 16.20 21.69 -3.52
N GLU A 311 15.93 20.42 -3.20
CA GLU A 311 15.37 19.41 -4.12
C GLU A 311 13.84 19.50 -4.15
N ILE A 312 13.31 20.62 -4.64
CA ILE A 312 11.85 20.89 -4.62
C ILE A 312 11.08 19.86 -5.47
N PRO A 313 10.15 19.08 -4.88
CA PRO A 313 9.33 18.12 -5.61
C PRO A 313 8.48 18.76 -6.71
N SER A 314 8.35 18.06 -7.84
CA SER A 314 7.49 18.43 -8.95
C SER A 314 6.37 17.40 -9.10
N TRP A 315 5.12 17.80 -8.86
CA TRP A 315 4.00 16.87 -8.76
C TRP A 315 3.20 16.72 -10.06
N PRO A 316 2.90 15.49 -10.53
CA PRO A 316 2.09 15.26 -11.74
C PRO A 316 0.64 15.80 -11.60
N PRO A 317 0.07 16.43 -12.65
CA PRO A 317 -1.26 17.04 -12.59
C PRO A 317 -2.41 16.02 -12.53
N ARG A 318 -2.14 14.74 -12.83
CA ARG A 318 -3.10 13.63 -12.77
C ARG A 318 -3.02 12.80 -11.49
N LEU A 319 -2.14 13.17 -10.55
CA LEU A 319 -1.92 12.42 -9.31
C LEU A 319 -3.22 12.35 -8.48
N ARG A 320 -3.64 11.13 -8.15
CA ARG A 320 -4.88 10.80 -7.40
C ARG A 320 -4.57 10.24 -6.03
N VAL A 321 -3.53 9.41 -5.94
CA VAL A 321 -3.04 8.80 -4.70
C VAL A 321 -1.58 9.21 -4.53
N LEU A 322 -1.30 9.92 -3.44
CA LEU A 322 0.03 10.04 -2.89
C LEU A 322 0.01 9.36 -1.52
N ASP A 323 0.77 8.29 -1.38
CA ASP A 323 0.81 7.45 -0.19
C ASP A 323 2.28 7.14 0.15
N MET A 324 2.78 7.75 1.23
CA MET A 324 4.20 7.74 1.57
C MET A 324 4.44 7.41 3.05
N GLU A 325 5.00 6.23 3.32
CA GLU A 325 5.17 5.70 4.67
C GLU A 325 6.63 5.53 5.10
N ASN A 326 6.87 5.63 6.42
CA ASN A 326 8.17 5.43 7.06
C ASN A 326 9.29 6.37 6.53
N LEU A 327 8.92 7.58 6.06
CA LEU A 327 9.86 8.56 5.50
C LEU A 327 10.83 9.08 6.58
N ARG A 328 12.07 8.59 6.58
CA ARG A 328 13.13 8.90 7.57
C ARG A 328 14.40 9.46 6.93
N GLY A 329 15.18 10.21 7.71
CA GLY A 329 16.50 10.70 7.28
C GLY A 329 16.45 12.03 6.52
N TRP A 330 15.60 12.97 6.95
CA TRP A 330 15.54 14.34 6.42
C TRP A 330 15.46 15.38 7.54
N SER A 331 15.93 16.59 7.24
CA SER A 331 15.81 17.74 8.14
C SER A 331 14.35 18.21 8.25
N ALA A 332 14.05 18.94 9.34
CA ALA A 332 12.77 19.63 9.46
C ALA A 332 12.55 20.67 8.35
N GLY A 333 13.62 21.26 7.80
CA GLY A 333 13.55 22.17 6.65
C GLY A 333 13.16 21.45 5.35
N ALA A 334 13.78 20.30 5.05
CA ALA A 334 13.45 19.48 3.88
C ALA A 334 12.01 18.95 3.93
N ALA A 335 11.55 18.48 5.10
CA ALA A 335 10.16 18.07 5.29
C ALA A 335 9.17 19.26 5.15
N THR A 336 9.52 20.42 5.69
CA THR A 336 8.72 21.66 5.54
C THR A 336 8.63 22.11 4.08
N MET A 337 9.74 22.03 3.34
CA MET A 337 9.79 22.30 1.90
C MET A 337 8.95 21.28 1.10
N PHE A 338 9.04 19.99 1.43
CA PHE A 338 8.22 18.94 0.82
C PHE A 338 6.72 19.22 0.99
N PHE A 339 6.25 19.52 2.21
CA PHE A 339 4.84 19.85 2.45
C PHE A 339 4.42 21.17 1.77
N GLN A 340 5.29 22.18 1.72
CA GLN A 340 5.01 23.41 0.99
C GLN A 340 4.86 23.18 -0.52
N SER A 341 5.69 22.33 -1.12
CA SER A 341 5.62 22.00 -2.56
C SER A 341 4.26 21.40 -2.98
N LEU A 342 3.60 20.66 -2.08
CA LEU A 342 2.24 20.14 -2.26
C LEU A 342 1.22 21.29 -2.24
N VAL A 343 1.30 22.18 -1.24
CA VAL A 343 0.41 23.36 -1.13
C VAL A 343 0.54 24.28 -2.35
N ASP A 344 1.76 24.57 -2.79
CA ASP A 344 2.04 25.40 -3.97
C ASP A 344 1.50 24.74 -5.26
N SER A 345 1.55 23.40 -5.32
CA SER A 345 1.05 22.61 -6.45
C SER A 345 -0.46 22.34 -6.42
N ALA A 346 -1.19 22.76 -5.37
CA ALA A 346 -2.61 22.43 -5.18
C ALA A 346 -3.51 22.88 -6.35
N ALA A 347 -3.16 23.97 -7.02
CA ALA A 347 -3.87 24.47 -8.20
C ALA A 347 -3.82 23.51 -9.41
N ASN A 348 -2.79 22.67 -9.48
CA ASN A 348 -2.56 21.65 -10.51
C ASN A 348 -3.04 20.27 -10.06
N LEU A 349 -2.95 19.94 -8.77
CA LEU A 349 -3.32 18.67 -8.14
C LEU A 349 -4.86 18.48 -7.98
N ARG A 350 -5.62 18.84 -9.01
CA ARG A 350 -7.10 18.78 -9.01
C ARG A 350 -7.65 17.36 -9.02
N ASP A 351 -6.86 16.39 -9.45
CA ASP A 351 -7.24 14.97 -9.45
C ASP A 351 -6.91 14.22 -8.15
N LEU A 352 -6.25 14.88 -7.17
CA LEU A 352 -5.88 14.25 -5.89
C LEU A 352 -7.12 13.84 -5.08
N ARG A 353 -7.16 12.58 -4.63
CA ARG A 353 -8.25 11.98 -3.85
C ARG A 353 -7.76 11.39 -2.53
N HIS A 354 -6.50 10.96 -2.45
CA HIS A 354 -5.89 10.40 -1.26
C HIS A 354 -4.50 11.01 -1.07
N LEU A 355 -4.26 11.54 0.13
CA LEU A 355 -2.98 12.07 0.58
C LEU A 355 -2.63 11.45 1.95
N SER A 356 -1.65 10.57 1.97
CA SER A 356 -1.10 9.89 3.15
C SER A 356 0.41 10.16 3.19
N VAL A 357 0.90 10.75 4.29
CA VAL A 357 2.33 10.98 4.52
C VAL A 357 2.67 10.69 5.98
N LYS A 358 3.47 9.65 6.22
CA LYS A 358 3.90 9.21 7.56
C LYS A 358 5.42 9.38 7.67
N ALA A 359 5.80 10.49 8.29
CA ALA A 359 7.16 10.99 8.38
C ALA A 359 7.80 10.78 9.75
N MET A 360 9.10 10.47 9.74
CA MET A 360 9.97 10.35 10.89
C MET A 360 10.98 11.49 10.85
N ILE A 361 10.81 12.49 11.72
CA ILE A 361 11.65 13.71 11.75
C ILE A 361 12.28 13.79 13.14
N ASP A 362 13.60 13.83 13.24
CA ASP A 362 14.26 13.87 14.55
C ASP A 362 14.29 15.29 15.14
N ILE A 363 13.17 15.66 15.77
CA ILE A 363 12.95 16.96 16.42
C ILE A 363 12.36 16.80 17.83
N PRO A 364 12.56 17.78 18.73
CA PRO A 364 11.93 17.82 20.04
C PRO A 364 10.39 17.69 19.95
N TRP A 365 9.78 16.95 20.89
CA TRP A 365 8.35 16.61 20.82
C TRP A 365 7.40 17.83 20.76
N ARG A 366 7.83 18.99 21.30
CA ARG A 366 7.06 20.24 21.26
C ARG A 366 7.01 20.81 19.85
N GLU A 367 8.17 20.91 19.19
CA GLU A 367 8.29 21.33 17.79
C GLU A 367 7.57 20.35 16.88
N ARG A 368 7.71 19.04 17.12
CA ARG A 368 6.98 17.98 16.41
C ARG A 368 5.46 18.19 16.46
N SER A 369 4.89 18.49 17.64
CA SER A 369 3.46 18.74 17.74
C SER A 369 3.03 19.99 16.97
N GLY A 370 3.82 21.07 17.03
CA GLY A 370 3.56 22.31 16.28
C GLY A 370 3.65 22.12 14.77
N ILE A 371 4.70 21.45 14.28
CA ILE A 371 4.90 21.13 12.85
C ILE A 371 3.79 20.20 12.35
N ARG A 372 3.44 19.15 13.12
CA ARG A 372 2.35 18.22 12.79
C ARG A 372 1.00 18.92 12.72
N GLN A 373 0.64 19.73 13.72
CA GLN A 373 -0.64 20.45 13.74
C GLN A 373 -0.68 21.48 12.60
N GLY A 374 0.36 22.31 12.47
CA GLY A 374 0.44 23.31 11.40
C GLY A 374 0.35 22.73 9.99
N TRP A 375 0.99 21.58 9.72
CA TRP A 375 0.91 20.94 8.41
C TRP A 375 -0.36 20.12 8.19
N GLN A 376 -0.86 19.38 9.18
CA GLN A 376 -2.15 18.70 9.10
C GLN A 376 -3.27 19.72 8.84
N ASP A 377 -3.32 20.83 9.57
CA ASP A 377 -4.35 21.86 9.42
C ASP A 377 -4.25 22.56 8.05
N LYS A 378 -3.04 22.93 7.60
CA LYS A 378 -2.81 23.51 6.26
C LYS A 378 -3.25 22.57 5.15
N LEU A 379 -2.77 21.33 5.15
CA LEU A 379 -3.06 20.36 4.09
C LEU A 379 -4.53 19.91 4.13
N THR A 380 -5.13 19.80 5.31
CA THR A 380 -6.58 19.58 5.46
C THR A 380 -7.38 20.73 4.85
N LYS A 381 -7.04 21.99 5.18
CA LYS A 381 -7.70 23.20 4.64
C LYS A 381 -7.60 23.32 3.11
N VAL A 382 -6.50 22.88 2.52
CA VAL A 382 -6.25 22.98 1.06
C VAL A 382 -6.86 21.80 0.30
N PHE A 383 -6.70 20.58 0.78
CA PHE A 383 -7.00 19.36 0.03
C PHE A 383 -8.27 18.63 0.45
N LEU A 384 -8.61 18.57 1.74
CA LEU A 384 -9.72 17.73 2.21
C LEU A 384 -11.06 18.26 1.68
N ARG A 385 -11.89 17.35 1.18
CA ARG A 385 -13.24 17.66 0.68
C ARG A 385 -14.13 18.10 1.84
N PRO A 386 -14.73 19.31 1.78
CA PRO A 386 -15.69 19.75 2.80
C PRO A 386 -16.85 18.75 2.92
N LEU A 387 -17.16 18.32 4.14
CA LEU A 387 -18.26 17.40 4.41
C LEU A 387 -19.61 18.08 4.20
N VAL A 388 -20.13 18.05 2.98
CA VAL A 388 -21.51 18.42 2.68
C VAL A 388 -22.41 17.25 3.11
N PRO A 389 -23.24 17.40 4.16
CA PRO A 389 -24.14 16.33 4.57
C PRO A 389 -25.14 16.03 3.43
N PRO A 390 -25.45 14.74 3.15
CA PRO A 390 -26.36 14.38 2.07
C PRO A 390 -27.71 15.06 2.27
N ALA A 391 -28.25 15.63 1.19
CA ALA A 391 -29.52 16.34 1.22
C ALA A 391 -30.61 15.44 1.80
N ARG A 392 -31.35 15.94 2.81
CA ARG A 392 -32.39 15.16 3.50
C ARG A 392 -33.35 14.57 2.47
N LEU A 393 -33.57 13.26 2.56
CA LEU A 393 -34.42 12.49 1.65
C LEU A 393 -35.89 12.97 1.72
N THR A 394 -36.20 14.02 0.96
CA THR A 394 -37.56 14.46 0.71
C THR A 394 -38.21 13.44 -0.23
N SER A 395 -39.22 12.72 0.27
CA SER A 395 -39.96 11.76 -0.54
C SER A 395 -40.55 12.47 -1.77
N ILE A 396 -40.50 11.82 -2.94
CA ILE A 396 -40.94 12.38 -4.23
C ILE A 396 -42.48 12.33 -4.35
N ARG A 397 -43.16 12.69 -3.26
CA ARG A 397 -44.59 12.93 -3.12
C ARG A 397 -44.79 14.05 -2.11
N ARG A 398 -44.94 15.29 -2.59
CA ARG A 398 -45.84 16.22 -1.92
C ARG A 398 -47.23 15.56 -1.93
N PRO A 399 -47.90 15.36 -0.78
CA PRO A 399 -49.34 15.13 -0.81
C PRO A 399 -49.98 16.32 -1.53
N ALA A 400 -50.87 16.08 -2.47
CA ALA A 400 -51.61 17.17 -3.10
C ALA A 400 -52.40 17.90 -2.02
N ALA A 401 -52.09 19.19 -1.81
CA ALA A 401 -52.85 20.03 -0.90
C ALA A 401 -54.28 20.08 -1.42
N LYS A 402 -55.23 19.51 -0.67
CA LYS A 402 -56.64 19.56 -1.03
C LYS A 402 -57.16 20.96 -0.78
N ASP A 403 -57.49 21.67 -1.85
CA ASP A 403 -58.26 22.91 -1.77
C ASP A 403 -59.55 22.67 -0.97
N SER A 404 -59.65 23.35 0.16
CA SER A 404 -60.89 23.57 0.90
C SER A 404 -60.86 25.01 1.38
N ALA A 405 -61.89 25.78 1.00
CA ALA A 405 -61.74 27.22 0.83
C ALA A 405 -62.61 28.05 1.78
N LYS A 406 -62.08 29.21 2.16
CA LYS A 406 -62.80 30.41 2.67
C LYS A 406 -63.58 30.27 3.99
N GLN A 407 -63.06 30.95 5.01
CA GLN A 407 -63.71 32.10 5.69
C GLN A 407 -62.60 32.78 6.52
N LYS A 408 -62.22 34.05 6.33
CA LYS A 408 -62.89 35.38 6.38
C LYS A 408 -62.31 36.16 7.59
N VAL A 409 -62.00 37.43 7.37
CA VAL A 409 -61.27 38.32 8.29
C VAL A 409 -62.17 38.84 9.42
N LEU A 410 -61.62 39.04 10.63
CA LEU A 410 -61.94 40.16 11.54
C LEU A 410 -60.99 40.24 12.76
N ALA A 411 -60.80 41.45 13.29
CA ALA A 411 -60.11 41.83 14.53
C ALA A 411 -60.45 43.31 14.85
N PRO A 412 -60.23 43.88 16.06
CA PRO A 412 -59.72 43.30 17.32
C PRO A 412 -60.61 43.62 18.56
N SER A 413 -60.02 43.50 19.77
CA SER A 413 -60.37 44.11 21.09
C SER A 413 -61.10 43.29 22.19
N ASP A 414 -60.35 43.12 23.29
CA ASP A 414 -60.63 43.30 24.73
C ASP A 414 -61.75 42.61 25.55
N ASN A 415 -61.31 42.12 26.73
CA ASN A 415 -62.00 42.00 28.03
C ASN A 415 -63.15 40.96 28.20
N SER A 416 -63.21 40.15 29.28
CA SER A 416 -62.43 40.17 30.53
C SER A 416 -62.59 38.88 31.40
N SER A 417 -61.74 38.79 32.45
CA SER A 417 -61.92 38.04 33.71
C SER A 417 -62.13 36.51 33.72
N ALA A 418 -61.04 35.77 33.98
CA ALA A 418 -60.86 34.98 35.23
C ALA A 418 -59.35 34.68 35.43
N GLY A 419 -58.85 34.80 36.66
CA GLY A 419 -57.42 34.62 37.01
C GLY A 419 -57.18 33.49 38.03
N PRO A 420 -56.05 33.47 38.78
CA PRO A 420 -55.00 34.48 38.87
C PRO A 420 -53.55 33.96 38.66
N SER A 421 -52.58 34.89 38.62
CA SER A 421 -51.13 34.61 38.67
C SER A 421 -50.52 35.17 39.95
N ARG A 422 -49.49 34.51 40.51
CA ARG A 422 -48.54 35.11 41.47
C ARG A 422 -47.10 34.65 41.22
N ARG A 423 -46.17 35.60 41.34
CA ARG A 423 -44.71 35.43 41.28
C ARG A 423 -44.10 35.32 42.69
N SER A 424 -42.97 34.64 42.83
CA SER A 424 -41.81 34.98 43.69
C SER A 424 -40.74 33.89 43.46
N SER A 425 -39.43 34.07 43.26
CA SER A 425 -38.41 35.09 43.57
C SER A 425 -37.52 34.76 44.79
N ARG A 426 -36.21 34.71 44.51
CA ARG A 426 -35.04 34.41 45.36
C ARG A 426 -35.15 34.75 46.86
N LEU A 427 -34.60 33.85 47.69
CA LEU A 427 -33.87 34.21 48.93
C LEU A 427 -32.61 33.34 49.08
N LYS A 428 -31.80 33.63 50.10
CA LYS A 428 -30.43 33.15 50.35
C LYS A 428 -30.25 32.93 51.87
N GLU A 429 -29.09 32.41 52.26
CA GLU A 429 -28.47 32.48 53.61
C GLU A 429 -28.96 31.56 54.75
N ASP A 430 -28.09 30.59 55.04
CA ASP A 430 -27.36 30.40 56.32
C ASP A 430 -27.99 29.83 57.62
N SER A 431 -27.06 29.28 58.43
CA SER A 431 -27.18 28.76 59.82
C SER A 431 -27.86 27.40 60.02
N ALA A 432 -27.47 26.55 60.98
CA ALA A 432 -26.21 26.40 61.74
C ALA A 432 -26.21 25.06 62.52
N ALA A 433 -25.06 24.71 63.14
CA ALA A 433 -24.87 23.65 64.16
C ALA A 433 -24.97 22.17 63.70
N ALA A 434 -24.36 21.18 64.37
CA ALA A 434 -23.15 21.14 65.23
C ALA A 434 -22.73 19.66 65.50
N GLU A 435 -21.60 19.48 66.19
CA GLU A 435 -21.07 18.23 66.80
C GLU A 435 -20.36 17.21 65.87
N ALA A 436 -19.31 16.47 66.30
CA ALA A 436 -18.25 16.73 67.31
C ALA A 436 -17.12 15.67 67.20
N ARG A 437 -15.91 16.01 67.69
CA ARG A 437 -14.62 15.24 67.78
C ARG A 437 -13.62 15.58 66.67
N GLU A 438 -12.60 16.42 66.92
CA GLU A 438 -11.35 16.17 67.70
C GLU A 438 -10.39 15.23 66.96
N ASP A 439 -9.10 15.50 66.69
CA ASP A 439 -8.14 16.64 66.70
C ASP A 439 -6.80 16.14 67.27
N MET A 440 -5.71 16.28 66.51
CA MET A 440 -4.35 16.53 67.02
C MET A 440 -3.48 17.14 65.91
N GLN A 441 -3.36 18.47 65.92
CA GLN A 441 -2.11 19.22 66.18
C GLN A 441 -0.77 18.45 65.93
N SER A 442 0.30 18.97 65.30
CA SER A 442 0.76 20.36 64.99
C SER A 442 1.95 20.30 63.97
N LEU A 443 2.88 21.27 63.73
CA LEU A 443 3.27 22.57 64.33
C LEU A 443 3.97 23.47 63.25
N ARG A 444 3.35 24.61 62.90
CA ARG A 444 3.94 25.97 62.69
C ARG A 444 5.40 26.16 62.21
N ASN A 445 5.60 26.92 61.12
CA ASN A 445 6.49 28.11 61.10
C ASN A 445 6.21 29.08 59.93
N GLN A 446 6.81 30.28 59.96
CA GLN A 446 6.41 31.49 59.18
C GLN A 446 7.62 32.09 58.41
N VAL A 447 7.47 32.67 57.20
CA VAL A 447 7.44 34.14 56.85
C VAL A 447 8.76 34.89 57.18
N PRO A 448 9.36 35.77 56.31
CA PRO A 448 8.71 36.75 55.41
C PRO A 448 9.29 36.98 53.99
N LEU A 449 8.59 37.83 53.21
CA LEU A 449 9.08 38.56 52.02
C LEU A 449 9.90 39.81 52.39
N PRO A 450 10.50 40.50 51.40
CA PRO A 450 10.29 41.96 51.37
C PRO A 450 10.01 42.61 49.99
N VAL A 451 8.97 43.45 49.99
CA VAL A 451 8.89 44.81 49.41
C VAL A 451 9.07 45.06 47.88
N ARG A 452 7.95 45.54 47.31
CA ARG A 452 7.75 46.30 46.06
C ARG A 452 8.85 47.32 45.67
N THR A 453 9.01 47.52 44.38
CA THR A 453 9.11 48.86 43.76
C THR A 453 8.03 49.03 42.68
N SER A 454 7.71 50.26 42.28
CA SER A 454 6.57 50.58 41.40
C SER A 454 7.03 51.30 40.14
N GLY A 455 6.85 50.67 38.97
CA GLY A 455 7.11 51.27 37.65
C GLY A 455 5.81 51.53 36.89
N ARG A 456 5.48 52.81 36.65
CA ARG A 456 4.27 53.23 35.92
C ARG A 456 4.66 53.73 34.52
N SER A 457 4.41 52.89 33.51
CA SER A 457 4.31 53.33 32.12
C SER A 457 3.10 52.67 31.47
N ALA A 458 2.22 53.47 30.90
CA ALA A 458 1.15 53.01 30.03
C ALA A 458 1.40 53.65 28.67
N ASN A 459 1.59 52.84 27.62
CA ASN A 459 1.29 53.31 26.28
C ASN A 459 0.77 52.18 25.39
N THR A 460 -0.25 52.55 24.65
CA THR A 460 -0.91 51.87 23.55
C THR A 460 0.09 51.23 22.58
N GLN A 461 -0.15 49.96 22.23
CA GLN A 461 0.23 49.42 20.92
C GLN A 461 -0.98 48.69 20.34
N ALA A 462 -1.44 49.16 19.18
CA ALA A 462 -2.29 48.42 18.26
C ALA A 462 -1.44 48.21 17.01
N ALA A 463 -1.09 46.95 16.76
CA ALA A 463 -0.34 46.43 15.62
C ALA A 463 -0.23 44.90 15.80
N ASP A 464 -0.41 44.04 14.79
CA ASP A 464 -1.08 44.23 13.51
C ASP A 464 -1.76 42.89 13.17
N ASP A 465 -3.03 42.90 12.76
CA ASP A 465 -3.63 41.76 12.08
C ASP A 465 -3.10 41.73 10.64
N GLU A 466 -1.84 41.31 10.48
CA GLU A 466 -1.23 40.95 9.19
C GLU A 466 -2.09 39.86 8.55
N ALA A 467 -2.97 40.28 7.65
CA ALA A 467 -3.88 39.40 6.95
C ALA A 467 -3.07 38.52 5.99
N ASP A 468 -2.70 37.32 6.45
CA ASP A 468 -2.01 36.30 5.66
C ASP A 468 -2.81 35.97 4.40
N SER A 469 -2.52 36.72 3.33
CA SER A 469 -3.24 36.70 2.06
C SER A 469 -2.79 35.54 1.18
N ASN A 470 -2.39 34.43 1.79
CA ASN A 470 -2.23 33.14 1.16
C ASN A 470 -3.59 32.65 0.65
N ASN A 471 -3.95 33.12 -0.54
CA ASN A 471 -4.97 32.56 -1.43
C ASN A 471 -4.55 31.17 -1.95
N ALA A 472 -4.20 30.27 -1.03
CA ALA A 472 -3.96 28.87 -1.32
C ALA A 472 -5.25 28.31 -1.95
N ILE A 473 -5.15 27.92 -3.22
CA ILE A 473 -6.31 27.49 -4.01
C ILE A 473 -6.81 26.18 -3.41
N VAL A 474 -7.95 26.25 -2.72
CA VAL A 474 -8.58 25.11 -2.05
C VAL A 474 -9.05 24.11 -3.12
N GLY A 475 -8.22 23.09 -3.35
CA GLY A 475 -8.51 21.99 -4.25
C GLY A 475 -9.67 21.14 -3.75
N GLY A 476 -9.80 20.97 -2.43
CA GLY A 476 -11.04 20.57 -1.74
C GLY A 476 -11.72 19.29 -2.25
N LEU A 477 -10.95 18.31 -2.73
CA LEU A 477 -11.46 17.10 -3.37
C LEU A 477 -10.88 15.78 -2.82
N CYS A 478 -9.92 15.82 -1.89
CA CYS A 478 -9.41 14.62 -1.22
C CYS A 478 -10.43 14.04 -0.25
N GLU A 479 -10.54 12.72 -0.23
CA GLU A 479 -11.40 11.95 0.67
C GLU A 479 -10.64 11.53 1.93
N VAL A 480 -9.31 11.45 1.84
CA VAL A 480 -8.37 11.23 2.96
C VAL A 480 -7.23 12.25 2.86
N VAL A 481 -6.89 12.88 3.99
CA VAL A 481 -5.70 13.70 4.20
C VAL A 481 -5.12 13.34 5.58
N GLU A 482 -4.09 12.50 5.60
CA GLU A 482 -3.46 11.96 6.82
C GLU A 482 -1.96 12.30 6.83
N ILE A 483 -1.54 13.15 7.77
CA ILE A 483 -0.14 13.58 7.94
C ILE A 483 0.33 13.17 9.34
N VAL A 484 1.03 12.04 9.43
CA VAL A 484 1.64 11.55 10.67
C VAL A 484 3.08 12.05 10.72
N ILE A 485 3.47 12.66 11.85
CA ILE A 485 4.86 13.04 12.13
C ILE A 485 5.22 12.52 13.52
N ASP A 486 6.21 11.63 13.59
CA ASP A 486 6.70 11.04 14.85
C ASP A 486 8.24 10.94 14.92
N ASN A 487 8.79 10.55 16.07
CA ASN A 487 10.18 10.09 16.21
C ASN A 487 10.22 8.58 16.56
N GLN A 488 9.16 7.82 16.31
CA GLN A 488 9.23 6.36 16.39
C GLN A 488 10.26 5.86 15.38
N LYS A 489 11.30 5.18 15.85
CA LYS A 489 12.23 4.47 14.96
C LYS A 489 11.44 3.43 14.15
N PRO A 490 11.76 3.21 12.86
CA PRO A 490 11.21 2.09 12.12
C PRO A 490 11.46 0.79 12.88
N ARG A 491 10.48 -0.11 12.85
CA ARG A 491 10.61 -1.49 13.33
C ARG A 491 10.01 -2.40 12.29
N GLU A 492 10.73 -3.47 11.99
CA GLU A 492 10.31 -4.54 11.06
C GLU A 492 8.94 -5.11 11.44
N GLN A 493 8.68 -5.21 12.75
CA GLN A 493 7.42 -5.56 13.35
C GLN A 493 6.94 -4.40 14.22
N GLN A 494 5.84 -3.79 13.81
CA GLN A 494 5.04 -2.89 14.64
C GLN A 494 3.95 -3.75 15.28
N PHE A 495 3.73 -3.59 16.59
CA PHE A 495 2.69 -4.30 17.31
C PHE A 495 1.51 -3.35 17.53
N GLY A 496 0.34 -3.73 17.02
CA GLY A 496 -0.92 -3.04 17.25
C GLY A 496 -1.49 -3.32 18.65
N MET A 497 -2.65 -2.75 18.98
CA MET A 497 -3.38 -3.12 20.20
C MET A 497 -4.02 -4.51 20.06
N GLU A 498 -4.36 -4.87 18.83
CA GLU A 498 -4.86 -6.17 18.37
C GLU A 498 -3.88 -7.33 18.67
N ASP A 499 -2.56 -7.10 18.60
CA ASP A 499 -1.53 -8.11 18.90
C ASP A 499 -1.39 -8.41 20.41
N PHE A 500 -2.09 -7.66 21.26
CA PHE A 500 -2.13 -7.84 22.72
C PHE A 500 -3.51 -8.22 23.24
N LEU A 501 -4.41 -8.69 22.36
CA LEU A 501 -5.69 -9.30 22.76
C LEU A 501 -5.44 -10.77 23.13
N ASP A 502 -5.66 -11.12 24.40
CA ASP A 502 -5.56 -12.51 24.86
C ASP A 502 -6.55 -13.41 24.10
N GLU A 503 -6.11 -14.59 23.64
CA GLU A 503 -6.94 -15.55 22.88
C GLU A 503 -8.20 -16.05 23.63
N MET A 504 -8.31 -15.75 24.93
CA MET A 504 -9.44 -16.11 25.78
C MET A 504 -10.79 -15.54 25.30
N ASP A 505 -10.83 -14.34 24.72
CA ASP A 505 -12.10 -13.75 24.24
C ASP A 505 -12.68 -14.49 23.03
N THR A 506 -11.89 -15.34 22.35
CA THR A 506 -12.37 -16.29 21.31
C THR A 506 -12.98 -17.58 21.87
N SER A 507 -12.88 -17.84 23.18
CA SER A 507 -13.46 -19.04 23.84
C SER A 507 -14.85 -18.82 24.46
N GLY A 508 -15.48 -17.67 24.20
CA GLY A 508 -16.73 -17.22 24.84
C GLY A 508 -18.06 -17.76 24.27
N SER A 509 -18.10 -18.94 23.62
CA SER A 509 -19.37 -19.53 23.13
C SER A 509 -19.33 -21.04 22.87
N GLU A 510 -19.20 -21.86 23.92
CA GLU A 510 -19.67 -23.25 23.82
C GLU A 510 -21.20 -23.27 23.67
N GLY A 511 -21.72 -23.75 22.53
CA GLY A 511 -23.14 -23.58 22.17
C GLY A 511 -23.56 -24.24 20.85
N ASP A 512 -23.37 -25.56 20.75
CA ASP A 512 -24.02 -26.50 19.82
C ASP A 512 -24.07 -26.21 18.29
N ALA A 513 -23.14 -26.89 17.59
CA ALA A 513 -23.41 -27.80 16.47
C ALA A 513 -24.19 -27.33 15.21
N GLU A 514 -23.46 -27.07 14.12
CA GLU A 514 -23.50 -27.97 12.93
C GLU A 514 -22.28 -27.79 12.00
N TRP A 515 -21.27 -28.66 12.11
CA TRP A 515 -20.30 -28.92 11.04
C TRP A 515 -19.79 -30.37 11.12
N ASN A 516 -20.26 -31.24 10.24
CA ASN A 516 -20.05 -32.68 10.28
C ASN A 516 -19.15 -33.18 9.13
N GLY A 517 -17.85 -32.95 9.27
CA GLY A 517 -16.84 -33.32 8.27
C GLY A 517 -16.91 -34.77 7.78
N ARG A 518 -17.15 -34.94 6.48
CA ARG A 518 -17.21 -36.21 5.72
C ARG A 518 -16.85 -35.99 4.25
#